data_AF-A0A6A7MG11-F1
#
_entry.id   AF-A0A6A7MG11-F1
#
_cell.length_a   1.000
_cell.length_b   1.000
_cell.length_c   1.000
_cell.angle_alpha   90.00
_cell.angle_beta   90.00
_cell.angle_gamma   90.00
#
_symmetry.space_group_name_H-M   'P 1'
#
loop_
_entity.id
_entity.type
_entity.pdbx_description
1 polymer ?
#
loop_
_entity_poly.entity_id
_entity_poly.type
_entity_poly.pdbx_seq_one_letter_code
_entity_poly.pdbx_strand_id
1 'polypeptide(L)'
;MSDAHFDRYEEELETRLACKNSKREAKRARQLWNQAVETVPGWPSTKVSTGKKHEGYCFAWSAFPAPLKAAVDAYSAKRSTRDIFAKNAAEPLSPRTLADHEFKARQFASALVRSGVEIESLGQLRDLLDPDRLQTGFRFFLSRSNGEITTQIIGIACALASIARWGSGMSEAELASVNNVLNKVRRDETGHSRGRRAGMTAKNKALLRQFDDPANVAKIVYAADILCEGLPPQAPLTVRQAQIVRTALMIELLLVFPIREANLASLRLGQHIQWSQPGRRGVVSIYIQPGEVKNDQDLEVQLPARTTRLLEYYLKHALPLLGDPTAPWLFP
;
A
#
# COMPACT_ATOMS: atom_id res chain seq x y z
N MET A 1 -25.59 -22.84 -12.67
CA MET A 1 -25.05 -22.35 -11.38
C MET A 1 -25.89 -21.17 -10.94
N SER A 2 -26.23 -21.07 -9.65
CA SER A 2 -27.09 -20.00 -9.09
C SER A 2 -26.52 -19.46 -7.79
N ASP A 3 -27.10 -18.39 -7.24
CA ASP A 3 -26.69 -17.81 -5.95
C ASP A 3 -26.65 -18.86 -4.83
N ALA A 4 -27.63 -19.78 -4.78
CA ALA A 4 -27.70 -20.87 -3.82
C ALA A 4 -26.50 -21.84 -3.89
N HIS A 5 -25.90 -22.02 -5.07
CA HIS A 5 -24.70 -22.86 -5.20
C HIS A 5 -23.48 -22.19 -4.58
N PHE A 6 -23.36 -20.87 -4.72
CA PHE A 6 -22.27 -20.12 -4.11
C PHE A 6 -22.48 -19.90 -2.60
N ASP A 7 -23.73 -19.83 -2.12
CA ASP A 7 -24.04 -19.80 -0.68
C ASP A 7 -23.60 -21.10 -0.01
N ARG A 8 -23.93 -22.24 -0.64
CA ARG A 8 -23.49 -23.56 -0.17
C ARG A 8 -21.96 -23.73 -0.23
N TYR A 9 -21.31 -23.20 -1.27
CA TYR A 9 -19.86 -23.19 -1.37
C TYR A 9 -19.20 -22.38 -0.24
N GLU A 10 -19.77 -21.23 0.13
CA GLU A 10 -19.31 -20.43 1.28
C GLU A 10 -19.44 -21.21 2.60
N GLU A 11 -20.58 -21.86 2.82
CA GLU A 11 -20.82 -22.69 4.00
C GLU A 11 -19.84 -23.87 4.08
N GLU A 12 -19.56 -24.55 2.96
CA GLU A 12 -18.59 -25.64 2.92
C GLU A 12 -17.14 -25.16 3.16
N LEU A 13 -16.79 -23.98 2.64
CA LEU A 13 -15.49 -23.35 2.93
C LEU A 13 -15.32 -23.03 4.42
N GLU A 14 -16.38 -22.58 5.07
CA GLU A 14 -16.38 -22.21 6.49
C GLU A 14 -16.39 -23.43 7.42
N THR A 15 -17.30 -24.37 7.17
CA THR A 15 -17.58 -25.49 8.08
C THR A 15 -16.64 -26.68 7.86
N ARG A 16 -16.33 -26.99 6.60
CA ARG A 16 -15.68 -28.26 6.22
C ARG A 16 -14.20 -28.11 5.93
N LEU A 17 -13.81 -26.98 5.34
CA LEU A 17 -12.43 -26.69 4.95
C LEU A 17 -11.71 -25.76 5.93
N ALA A 18 -12.42 -25.25 6.96
CA ALA A 18 -11.90 -24.30 7.95
C ALA A 18 -11.08 -23.16 7.31
N CYS A 19 -11.53 -22.69 6.14
CA CYS A 19 -10.81 -21.69 5.38
C CYS A 19 -10.87 -20.36 6.12
N LYS A 20 -9.71 -19.86 6.59
CA LYS A 20 -9.61 -18.63 7.40
C LYS A 20 -10.24 -17.38 6.76
N ASN A 21 -10.46 -17.38 5.44
CA ASN A 21 -11.12 -16.29 4.72
C ASN A 21 -12.24 -16.79 3.79
N SER A 22 -13.02 -17.79 4.21
CA SER A 22 -14.10 -18.42 3.45
C SER A 22 -14.96 -17.42 2.66
N LYS A 23 -15.44 -16.36 3.32
CA LYS A 23 -16.27 -15.31 2.72
C LYS A 23 -15.58 -14.56 1.57
N ARG A 24 -14.27 -14.31 1.70
CA ARG A 24 -13.49 -13.64 0.67
C ARG A 24 -13.32 -14.53 -0.56
N GLU A 25 -13.05 -15.81 -0.34
CA GLU A 25 -12.87 -16.78 -1.43
C GLU A 25 -14.20 -17.07 -2.15
N ALA A 26 -15.31 -17.18 -1.41
CA ALA A 26 -16.65 -17.29 -2.00
C ALA A 26 -17.01 -16.06 -2.85
N LYS A 27 -16.71 -14.85 -2.34
CA LYS A 27 -16.89 -13.60 -3.11
C LYS A 27 -16.03 -13.58 -4.37
N ARG A 28 -14.77 -14.01 -4.28
CA ARG A 28 -13.86 -14.10 -5.43
C ARG A 28 -14.39 -15.08 -6.47
N ALA A 29 -14.91 -16.23 -6.05
CA ALA A 29 -15.52 -17.21 -6.94
C ALA A 29 -16.72 -16.62 -7.71
N ARG A 30 -17.60 -15.87 -7.03
CA ARG A 30 -18.72 -15.16 -7.66
C ARG A 30 -18.25 -14.12 -8.69
N GLN A 31 -17.20 -13.36 -8.37
CA GLN A 31 -16.62 -12.36 -9.28
C GLN A 31 -16.04 -13.01 -10.54
N LEU A 32 -15.26 -14.08 -10.37
CA LEU A 32 -14.66 -14.82 -11.49
C LEU A 32 -15.73 -15.48 -12.37
N TRP A 33 -16.81 -16.00 -11.77
CA TRP A 33 -17.96 -16.51 -12.51
C TRP A 33 -18.58 -15.43 -13.40
N ASN A 34 -18.87 -14.25 -12.83
CA ASN A 34 -19.44 -13.14 -13.59
C ASN A 34 -18.50 -12.61 -14.68
N GLN A 35 -17.18 -12.67 -14.45
CA GLN A 35 -16.19 -12.35 -15.47
C GLN A 35 -16.23 -13.38 -16.60
N ALA A 36 -16.31 -14.67 -16.28
CA ALA A 36 -16.38 -15.74 -17.28
C ALA A 36 -17.66 -15.68 -18.14
N VAL A 37 -18.79 -15.23 -17.56
CA VAL A 37 -20.02 -14.93 -18.31
C VAL A 37 -19.77 -13.92 -19.44
N GLU A 38 -18.86 -12.98 -19.24
CA GLU A 38 -18.57 -11.91 -20.21
C GLU A 38 -17.45 -12.28 -21.18
N THR A 39 -16.52 -13.14 -20.78
CA THR A 39 -15.25 -13.34 -21.51
C THR A 39 -15.06 -14.72 -22.11
N VAL A 40 -15.82 -15.74 -21.70
CA VAL A 40 -15.61 -17.14 -22.13
C VAL A 40 -16.75 -17.59 -23.04
N PRO A 41 -16.49 -17.85 -24.34
CA PRO A 41 -17.49 -18.40 -25.26
C PRO A 41 -18.04 -19.74 -24.77
N GLY A 42 -19.37 -19.90 -24.79
CA GLY A 42 -20.05 -21.12 -24.32
C GLY A 42 -20.19 -21.22 -22.80
N TRP A 43 -19.71 -20.25 -22.03
CA TRP A 43 -19.98 -20.18 -20.60
C TRP A 43 -21.46 -19.88 -20.33
N PRO A 44 -22.07 -20.40 -19.25
CA PRO A 44 -23.45 -20.08 -18.91
C PRO A 44 -23.64 -18.57 -18.73
N SER A 45 -24.70 -17.99 -19.32
CA SER A 45 -24.98 -16.55 -19.31
C SER A 45 -25.57 -16.02 -17.99
N THR A 46 -25.78 -16.89 -17.00
CA THR A 46 -26.38 -16.53 -15.72
C THR A 46 -25.37 -15.80 -14.84
N LYS A 47 -25.58 -14.50 -14.56
CA LYS A 47 -24.80 -13.77 -13.54
C LYS A 47 -25.30 -14.10 -12.14
N VAL A 48 -24.38 -14.12 -11.18
CA VAL A 48 -24.66 -14.35 -9.75
C VAL A 48 -24.43 -13.08 -8.94
N SER A 49 -25.20 -12.91 -7.87
CA SER A 49 -25.05 -11.77 -6.96
C SER A 49 -23.73 -11.89 -6.19
N THR A 50 -22.90 -10.84 -6.22
CA THR A 50 -21.64 -10.78 -5.45
C THR A 50 -21.86 -10.36 -3.99
N GLY A 51 -23.12 -10.38 -3.51
CA GLY A 51 -23.54 -9.85 -2.22
C GLY A 51 -23.69 -8.31 -2.21
N LYS A 52 -24.34 -7.78 -1.17
CA LYS A 52 -24.41 -6.33 -0.94
C LYS A 52 -22.99 -5.79 -0.77
N LYS A 53 -22.66 -4.68 -1.44
CA LYS A 53 -21.46 -3.92 -1.08
C LYS A 53 -21.58 -3.59 0.40
N HIS A 54 -20.54 -3.90 1.18
CA HIS A 54 -20.44 -3.36 2.52
C HIS A 54 -20.46 -1.84 2.38
N GLU A 55 -21.58 -1.21 2.72
CA GLU A 55 -21.63 0.24 2.80
C GLU A 55 -20.69 0.63 3.93
N GLY A 56 -19.52 1.15 3.55
CA GLY A 56 -18.57 1.68 4.51
C GLY A 56 -19.22 2.78 5.33
N TYR A 57 -18.68 3.06 6.51
CA TYR A 57 -19.16 4.18 7.32
C TYR A 57 -18.82 5.54 6.68
N CYS A 58 -17.93 5.57 5.68
CA CYS A 58 -17.46 6.79 5.03
C CYS A 58 -18.44 7.30 3.98
N PHE A 59 -18.88 8.54 4.15
CA PHE A 59 -19.64 9.26 3.14
C PHE A 59 -18.73 9.74 2.01
N ALA A 60 -19.31 9.97 0.84
CA ALA A 60 -18.61 10.63 -0.27
C ALA A 60 -18.41 12.13 0.05
N TRP A 61 -17.40 12.77 -0.56
CA TRP A 61 -17.19 14.21 -0.37
C TRP A 61 -18.37 15.06 -0.82
N SER A 62 -19.13 14.59 -1.81
CA SER A 62 -20.35 15.25 -2.30
C SER A 62 -21.50 15.28 -1.29
N ALA A 63 -21.43 14.50 -0.20
CA ALA A 63 -22.41 14.54 0.87
C ALA A 63 -22.07 15.58 1.95
N PHE A 64 -20.81 16.04 2.02
CA PHE A 64 -20.39 17.05 2.97
C PHE A 64 -20.55 18.45 2.39
N PRO A 65 -20.63 19.49 3.24
CA PRO A 65 -20.62 20.87 2.79
C PRO A 65 -19.41 21.16 1.88
N ALA A 66 -19.66 21.78 0.72
CA ALA A 66 -18.61 22.14 -0.23
C ALA A 66 -17.46 22.97 0.39
N PRO A 67 -17.72 23.91 1.34
CA PRO A 67 -16.65 24.66 2.00
C PRO A 67 -15.65 23.77 2.76
N LEU A 68 -16.08 22.64 3.33
CA LEU A 68 -15.17 21.72 4.02
C LEU A 68 -14.20 21.05 3.05
N LYS A 69 -14.72 20.56 1.91
CA LYS A 69 -13.87 19.95 0.88
C LYS A 69 -12.88 20.96 0.32
N ALA A 70 -13.34 22.18 0.04
CA ALA A 70 -12.46 23.27 -0.41
C ALA A 70 -11.34 23.56 0.61
N ALA A 71 -11.65 23.53 1.91
CA ALA A 71 -10.64 23.74 2.96
C ALA A 71 -9.61 22.60 3.03
N VAL A 72 -10.03 21.34 2.84
CA VAL A 72 -9.12 20.19 2.74
C VAL A 72 -8.21 20.30 1.51
N ASP A 73 -8.75 20.75 0.37
CA ASP A 73 -7.98 20.94 -0.85
C ASP A 73 -6.96 22.07 -0.71
N ALA A 74 -7.36 23.19 -0.08
CA ALA A 74 -6.45 24.29 0.24
C ALA A 74 -5.30 23.84 1.16
N TYR A 75 -5.59 23.01 2.17
CA TYR A 75 -4.57 22.37 2.99
C TYR A 75 -3.60 21.52 2.16
N SER A 76 -4.12 20.68 1.26
CA SER A 76 -3.30 19.81 0.42
C SER A 76 -2.40 20.61 -0.53
N ALA A 77 -2.95 21.64 -1.20
CA ALA A 77 -2.19 22.54 -2.05
C ALA A 77 -1.06 23.22 -1.27
N LYS A 78 -1.37 23.78 -0.10
CA LYS A 78 -0.39 24.44 0.78
C LYS A 78 0.72 23.49 1.26
N ARG A 79 0.40 22.22 1.50
CA ARG A 79 1.37 21.21 1.96
C ARG A 79 2.11 20.49 0.83
N SER A 80 1.77 20.76 -0.42
CA SER A 80 2.46 20.20 -1.59
C SER A 80 3.68 21.03 -2.02
N THR A 81 3.78 22.27 -1.57
CA THR A 81 4.87 23.19 -1.92
C THR A 81 5.65 23.64 -0.69
N ARG A 82 6.89 24.09 -0.92
CA ARG A 82 7.74 24.72 0.09
C ARG A 82 7.89 26.19 -0.26
N ASP A 83 7.42 27.06 0.62
CA ASP A 83 7.84 28.47 0.60
C ASP A 83 9.15 28.58 1.37
N ILE A 84 10.26 28.77 0.66
CA ILE A 84 11.61 28.83 1.27
C ILE A 84 11.83 30.09 2.12
N PHE A 85 10.98 31.11 1.98
CA PHE A 85 11.09 32.37 2.73
C PHE A 85 10.11 32.45 3.90
N ALA A 86 9.19 31.50 4.02
CA ALA A 86 8.29 31.43 5.16
C ALA A 86 9.07 31.10 6.45
N LYS A 87 8.90 31.93 7.49
CA LYS A 87 9.55 31.80 8.81
C LYS A 87 9.35 30.42 9.46
N ASN A 88 8.28 29.71 9.09
CA ASN A 88 7.95 28.35 9.53
C ASN A 88 7.64 27.45 8.32
N ALA A 89 8.53 27.43 7.32
CA ALA A 89 8.40 26.56 6.17
C ALA A 89 8.46 25.08 6.60
N ALA A 90 7.36 24.34 6.42
CA ALA A 90 7.38 22.90 6.59
C ALA A 90 7.71 22.21 5.28
N GLU A 91 8.52 21.14 5.36
CA GLU A 91 8.84 20.32 4.19
C GLU A 91 7.57 19.84 3.48
N PRO A 92 7.52 19.85 2.14
CA PRO A 92 6.38 19.36 1.38
C PRO A 92 6.03 17.93 1.73
N LEU A 93 4.74 17.61 1.73
CA LEU A 93 4.26 16.25 1.83
C LEU A 93 4.19 15.63 0.45
N SER A 94 4.55 14.36 0.35
CA SER A 94 4.40 13.62 -0.91
C SER A 94 2.91 13.50 -1.30
N PRO A 95 2.59 13.38 -2.60
CA PRO A 95 1.21 13.23 -3.07
C PRO A 95 0.45 12.08 -2.39
N ARG A 96 1.14 10.97 -2.13
CA ARG A 96 0.58 9.82 -1.40
C ARG A 96 0.17 10.17 0.03
N THR A 97 0.97 10.99 0.72
CA THR A 97 0.68 11.43 2.09
C THR A 97 -0.50 12.40 2.13
N LEU A 98 -0.58 13.30 1.14
CA LEU A 98 -1.70 14.22 0.99
C LEU A 98 -3.03 13.48 0.72
N ALA A 99 -3.02 12.51 -0.20
CA ALA A 99 -4.19 11.67 -0.46
C ALA A 99 -4.62 10.86 0.78
N ASP A 100 -3.66 10.37 1.56
CA ASP A 100 -3.93 9.67 2.83
C ASP A 100 -4.51 10.62 3.89
N HIS A 101 -4.01 11.85 4.00
CA HIS A 101 -4.57 12.87 4.89
C HIS A 101 -5.98 13.27 4.50
N GLU A 102 -6.24 13.53 3.21
CA GLU A 102 -7.58 13.81 2.68
C GLU A 102 -8.54 12.68 3.03
N PHE A 103 -8.14 11.43 2.76
CA PHE A 103 -8.96 10.27 3.07
C PHE A 103 -9.26 10.15 4.56
N LYS A 104 -8.26 10.37 5.43
CA LYS A 104 -8.42 10.32 6.89
C LYS A 104 -9.30 11.46 7.42
N ALA A 105 -9.22 12.66 6.84
CA ALA A 105 -10.13 13.75 7.16
C ALA A 105 -11.57 13.35 6.84
N ARG A 106 -11.81 12.75 5.66
CA ARG A 106 -13.12 12.23 5.27
C ARG A 106 -13.61 11.12 6.19
N GLN A 107 -12.73 10.19 6.57
CA GLN A 107 -13.06 9.13 7.52
C GLN A 107 -13.52 9.72 8.85
N PHE A 108 -12.79 10.72 9.35
CA PHE A 108 -13.10 11.35 10.62
C PHE A 108 -14.41 12.16 10.56
N ALA A 109 -14.61 12.97 9.52
CA ALA A 109 -15.87 13.68 9.28
C ALA A 109 -17.07 12.72 9.22
N SER A 110 -16.90 11.59 8.54
CA SER A 110 -17.94 10.56 8.46
C SER A 110 -18.23 9.92 9.82
N ALA A 111 -17.19 9.70 10.64
CA ALA A 111 -17.36 9.18 12.00
C ALA A 111 -18.15 10.15 12.87
N LEU A 112 -17.94 11.47 12.75
CA LEU A 112 -18.74 12.48 13.45
C LEU A 112 -20.21 12.38 13.06
N VAL A 113 -20.51 12.32 11.76
CA VAL A 113 -21.89 12.19 11.26
C VAL A 113 -22.55 10.90 11.77
N ARG A 114 -21.83 9.78 11.74
CA ARG A 114 -22.32 8.50 12.29
C ARG A 114 -22.53 8.53 13.80
N SER A 115 -21.87 9.44 14.51
CA SER A 115 -22.05 9.67 15.94
C SER A 115 -23.11 10.72 16.27
N GLY A 116 -23.88 11.19 15.28
CA GLY A 116 -24.99 12.12 15.47
C GLY A 116 -24.64 13.60 15.32
N VAL A 117 -23.45 13.95 14.80
CA VAL A 117 -23.14 15.33 14.42
C VAL A 117 -23.80 15.65 13.08
N GLU A 118 -24.58 16.72 13.02
CA GLU A 118 -25.20 17.17 11.77
C GLU A 118 -24.16 17.44 10.69
N ILE A 119 -24.36 16.86 9.50
CA ILE A 119 -23.39 16.92 8.39
C ILE A 119 -23.17 18.35 7.92
N GLU A 120 -24.22 19.17 7.92
CA GLU A 120 -24.18 20.59 7.56
C GLU A 120 -23.38 21.45 8.54
N SER A 121 -23.17 20.96 9.77
CA SER A 121 -22.35 21.64 10.79
C SER A 121 -20.84 21.42 10.62
N LEU A 122 -20.44 20.73 9.54
CA LEU A 122 -19.04 20.45 9.17
C LEU A 122 -18.68 21.28 7.94
N GLY A 123 -18.59 22.61 8.09
CA GLY A 123 -18.31 23.56 7.02
C GLY A 123 -16.83 23.92 6.85
N GLN A 124 -15.98 23.66 7.84
CA GLN A 124 -14.56 24.03 7.82
C GLN A 124 -13.70 23.03 8.59
N LEU A 125 -12.38 23.08 8.40
CA LEU A 125 -11.45 22.16 9.08
C LEU A 125 -11.55 22.25 10.61
N ARG A 126 -11.83 23.43 11.16
CA ARG A 126 -11.97 23.65 12.61
C ARG A 126 -13.12 22.86 13.21
N ASP A 127 -14.17 22.61 12.43
CA ASP A 127 -15.34 21.85 12.84
C ASP A 127 -15.03 20.36 13.06
N LEU A 128 -13.93 19.86 12.50
CA LEU A 128 -13.42 18.50 12.75
C LEU A 128 -12.47 18.44 13.96
N LEU A 129 -11.92 19.59 14.35
CA LEU A 129 -10.80 19.71 15.29
C LEU A 129 -11.24 20.23 16.66
N ASP A 130 -12.52 20.57 16.83
CA ASP A 130 -13.09 20.85 18.13
C ASP A 130 -12.80 19.70 19.14
N PRO A 131 -12.31 19.97 20.36
CA PRO A 131 -11.94 18.93 21.32
C PRO A 131 -13.05 17.92 21.65
N ASP A 132 -14.32 18.33 21.70
CA ASP A 132 -15.44 17.45 22.02
C ASP A 132 -15.83 16.60 20.81
N ARG A 133 -15.77 17.18 19.61
CA ARG A 133 -15.91 16.42 18.36
C ARG A 133 -14.76 15.43 18.17
N LEU A 134 -13.52 15.81 18.51
CA LEU A 134 -12.38 14.90 18.49
C LEU A 134 -12.64 13.67 19.36
N GLN A 135 -13.07 13.88 20.60
CA GLN A 135 -13.44 12.77 21.50
C GLN A 135 -14.58 11.91 20.93
N THR A 136 -15.62 12.55 20.38
CA THR A 136 -16.78 11.87 19.78
C THR A 136 -16.36 10.99 18.60
N GLY A 137 -15.56 11.53 17.68
CA GLY A 137 -15.07 10.79 16.51
C GLY A 137 -14.12 9.65 16.91
N PHE A 138 -13.23 9.84 17.88
CA PHE A 138 -12.37 8.74 18.33
C PHE A 138 -13.14 7.65 19.08
N ARG A 139 -14.17 8.00 19.87
CA ARG A 139 -15.06 7.00 20.49
C ARG A 139 -15.75 6.12 19.46
N PHE A 140 -16.16 6.68 18.32
CA PHE A 140 -16.69 5.88 17.20
C PHE A 140 -15.68 4.86 16.67
N PHE A 141 -14.42 5.25 16.50
CA PHE A 141 -13.41 4.30 16.04
C PHE A 141 -13.08 3.24 17.09
N LEU A 142 -13.01 3.63 18.36
CA LEU A 142 -12.73 2.73 19.47
C LEU A 142 -13.83 1.69 19.65
N SER A 143 -15.11 2.07 19.54
CA SER A 143 -16.22 1.10 19.63
C SER A 143 -16.15 0.04 18.53
N ARG A 144 -15.66 0.42 17.34
CA ARG A 144 -15.44 -0.49 16.21
C ARG A 144 -14.23 -1.41 16.35
N SER A 145 -13.29 -1.06 17.23
CA SER A 145 -12.09 -1.84 17.51
C SER A 145 -12.10 -2.44 18.92
N ASN A 146 -13.27 -2.63 19.54
CA ASN A 146 -13.42 -3.18 20.89
C ASN A 146 -12.57 -2.43 21.95
N GLY A 147 -12.45 -1.12 21.81
CA GLY A 147 -11.66 -0.26 22.69
C GLY A 147 -10.17 -0.18 22.36
N GLU A 148 -9.68 -0.93 21.37
CA GLU A 148 -8.25 -0.93 21.03
C GLU A 148 -7.86 0.26 20.14
N ILE A 149 -6.76 0.94 20.48
CA ILE A 149 -6.17 1.96 19.62
C ILE A 149 -5.35 1.29 18.51
N THR A 150 -5.93 1.18 17.33
CA THR A 150 -5.29 0.57 16.16
C THR A 150 -4.38 1.54 15.41
N THR A 151 -3.52 1.01 14.53
CA THR A 151 -2.66 1.82 13.64
C THR A 151 -3.45 2.78 12.75
N GLN A 152 -4.67 2.41 12.34
CA GLN A 152 -5.55 3.29 11.59
C GLN A 152 -5.96 4.50 12.42
N ILE A 153 -6.41 4.28 13.67
CA ILE A 153 -6.85 5.34 14.59
C ILE A 153 -5.69 6.30 14.88
N ILE A 154 -4.49 5.77 15.12
CA ILE A 154 -3.27 6.57 15.28
C ILE A 154 -2.98 7.38 14.01
N GLY A 155 -3.11 6.76 12.83
CA GLY A 155 -2.92 7.41 11.55
C GLY A 155 -3.87 8.58 11.33
N ILE A 156 -5.15 8.42 11.68
CA ILE A 156 -6.17 9.49 11.64
C ILE A 156 -5.75 10.64 12.56
N ALA A 157 -5.38 10.35 13.81
CA ALA A 157 -4.94 11.38 14.75
C ALA A 157 -3.70 12.14 14.27
N CYS A 158 -2.73 11.46 13.63
CA CYS A 158 -1.56 12.11 13.04
C CYS A 158 -1.93 13.02 11.86
N ALA A 159 -2.85 12.59 10.98
CA ALA A 159 -3.33 13.42 9.88
C ALA A 159 -4.06 14.67 10.40
N LEU A 160 -4.96 14.51 11.38
CA LEU A 160 -5.67 15.62 12.01
C LEU A 160 -4.72 16.61 12.72
N ALA A 161 -3.65 16.12 13.36
CA ALA A 161 -2.63 17.00 13.94
C ALA A 161 -1.93 17.85 12.88
N SER A 162 -1.64 17.28 11.70
CA SER A 162 -1.06 18.01 10.58
C SER A 162 -2.04 19.04 10.01
N ILE A 163 -3.31 18.66 9.84
CA ILE A 163 -4.38 19.54 9.37
C ILE A 163 -4.60 20.70 10.34
N ALA A 164 -4.61 20.44 11.64
CA ALA A 164 -4.71 21.48 12.66
C ALA A 164 -3.55 22.47 12.55
N ARG A 165 -2.31 21.97 12.50
CA ARG A 165 -1.13 22.86 12.48
C ARG A 165 -1.06 23.72 11.22
N TRP A 166 -1.45 23.19 10.07
CA TRP A 166 -1.13 23.83 8.78
C TRP A 166 -2.34 24.30 7.98
N GLY A 167 -3.53 23.76 8.23
CA GLY A 167 -4.74 24.00 7.44
C GLY A 167 -5.83 24.81 8.12
N SER A 168 -5.90 24.84 9.46
CA SER A 168 -7.07 25.42 10.17
C SER A 168 -6.88 26.85 10.70
N GLY A 169 -5.69 27.44 10.55
CA GLY A 169 -5.40 28.81 11.02
C GLY A 169 -5.52 28.99 12.55
N MET A 170 -5.37 27.91 13.32
CA MET A 170 -5.52 27.93 14.78
C MET A 170 -4.37 28.66 15.47
N SER A 171 -4.68 29.34 16.58
CA SER A 171 -3.68 29.92 17.48
C SER A 171 -2.89 28.83 18.23
N GLU A 172 -1.74 29.17 18.82
CA GLU A 172 -0.95 28.21 19.59
C GLU A 172 -1.73 27.62 20.78
N ALA A 173 -2.59 28.42 21.43
CA ALA A 173 -3.44 27.95 22.53
C ALA A 173 -4.50 26.94 22.05
N GLU A 174 -5.13 27.21 20.90
CA GLU A 174 -6.09 26.29 20.28
C GLU A 174 -5.41 24.98 19.87
N LEU A 175 -4.23 25.08 19.24
CA LEU A 175 -3.43 23.91 18.85
C LEU A 175 -3.00 23.08 20.06
N ALA A 176 -2.69 23.70 21.19
CA ALA A 176 -2.38 22.99 22.42
C ALA A 176 -3.59 22.18 22.93
N SER A 177 -4.78 22.78 22.92
CA SER A 177 -6.04 22.10 23.29
C SER A 177 -6.34 20.91 22.38
N VAL A 178 -6.24 21.10 21.05
CA VAL A 178 -6.41 20.04 20.05
C VAL A 178 -5.40 18.92 20.25
N ASN A 179 -4.12 19.27 20.41
CA ASN A 179 -3.06 18.27 20.58
C ASN A 179 -3.19 17.50 21.90
N ASN A 180 -3.76 18.08 22.96
CA ASN A 180 -4.06 17.36 24.19
C ASN A 180 -4.94 16.14 23.90
N VAL A 181 -6.05 16.34 23.16
CA VAL A 181 -6.95 15.22 22.77
C VAL A 181 -6.27 14.26 21.82
N LEU A 182 -5.61 14.75 20.76
CA LEU A 182 -4.93 13.90 19.77
C LEU A 182 -3.82 13.06 20.40
N ASN A 183 -3.11 13.58 21.40
CA ASN A 183 -2.03 12.86 22.08
C ASN A 183 -2.53 11.68 22.92
N LYS A 184 -3.77 11.69 23.40
CA LYS A 184 -4.39 10.51 24.05
C LYS A 184 -4.45 9.30 23.13
N VAL A 185 -4.51 9.54 21.81
CA VAL A 185 -4.51 8.50 20.78
C VAL A 185 -3.10 8.23 20.26
N ARG A 186 -2.29 9.28 20.07
CA ARG A 186 -0.96 9.18 19.44
C ARG A 186 0.12 8.68 20.40
N ARG A 187 -0.08 8.82 21.71
CA ARG A 187 0.90 8.48 22.76
C ARG A 187 0.37 7.40 23.70
N ASP A 188 1.27 6.59 24.22
CA ASP A 188 0.98 5.63 25.28
C ASP A 188 1.06 6.30 26.66
N GLU A 189 0.77 5.53 27.71
CA GLU A 189 0.82 5.92 29.12
C GLU A 189 2.20 6.42 29.58
N THR A 190 3.27 6.04 28.87
CA THR A 190 4.64 6.50 29.15
C THR A 190 5.04 7.75 28.35
N GLY A 191 4.13 8.26 27.51
CA GLY A 191 4.36 9.43 26.67
C GLY A 191 5.06 9.11 25.33
N HIS A 192 5.40 7.85 25.05
CA HIS A 192 6.00 7.45 23.78
C HIS A 192 4.93 7.37 22.67
N SER A 193 5.35 7.53 21.41
CA SER A 193 4.41 7.50 20.30
C SER A 193 3.98 6.08 19.95
N ARG A 194 2.67 5.76 20.05
CA ARG A 194 2.11 4.45 19.69
C ARG A 194 2.37 4.06 18.24
N GLY A 195 2.50 5.04 17.35
CA GLY A 195 2.70 4.85 15.91
C GLY A 195 4.16 4.65 15.49
N ARG A 196 5.13 5.05 16.32
CA ARG A 196 6.56 4.81 16.09
C ARG A 196 7.03 3.69 17.00
N ARG A 197 6.72 2.44 16.65
CA ARG A 197 7.38 1.29 17.28
C ARG A 197 8.84 1.27 16.84
N ALA A 198 9.76 1.20 17.79
CA ALA A 198 11.16 0.90 17.50
C ALA A 198 11.27 -0.58 17.08
N GLY A 199 11.61 -0.82 15.82
CA GLY A 199 11.80 -2.17 15.27
C GLY A 199 10.53 -2.88 14.78
N MET A 200 10.66 -4.18 14.52
CA MET A 200 9.63 -5.00 13.90
C MET A 200 8.52 -5.43 14.85
N THR A 201 7.32 -5.62 14.32
CA THR A 201 6.21 -6.25 15.06
C THR A 201 6.57 -7.67 15.47
N ALA A 202 5.95 -8.19 16.53
CA ALA A 202 6.13 -9.58 16.96
C ALA A 202 5.83 -10.57 15.82
N LYS A 203 4.81 -10.28 15.00
CA LYS A 203 4.47 -11.07 13.81
C LYS A 203 5.61 -11.10 12.80
N ASN A 204 6.19 -9.95 12.45
CA ASN A 204 7.30 -9.89 11.49
C ASN A 204 8.56 -10.56 12.05
N LYS A 205 8.86 -10.35 13.34
CA LYS A 205 9.96 -11.06 14.01
C LYS A 205 9.76 -12.58 13.96
N ALA A 206 8.56 -13.07 14.29
CA ALA A 206 8.25 -14.49 14.27
C ALA A 206 8.36 -15.09 12.85
N LEU A 207 7.95 -14.34 11.82
CA LEU A 207 8.13 -14.75 10.43
C LEU A 207 9.61 -14.89 10.06
N LEU A 208 10.47 -13.99 10.54
CA LEU A 208 11.90 -14.04 10.23
C LEU A 208 12.66 -15.16 10.95
N ARG A 209 12.16 -15.67 12.09
CA ARG A 209 12.78 -16.79 12.83
C ARG A 209 12.93 -18.06 12.00
N GLN A 210 12.16 -18.24 10.93
CA GLN A 210 12.35 -19.39 10.04
C GLN A 210 13.75 -19.40 9.39
N PHE A 211 14.40 -18.25 9.29
CA PHE A 211 15.75 -18.09 8.74
C PHE A 211 16.85 -18.29 9.79
N ASP A 212 16.49 -18.63 11.04
CA ASP A 212 17.45 -19.17 12.01
C ASP A 212 17.88 -20.60 11.60
N ASP A 213 17.09 -21.28 10.75
CA ASP A 213 17.44 -22.55 10.10
C ASP A 213 18.26 -22.29 8.82
N PRO A 214 19.53 -22.76 8.76
CA PRO A 214 20.38 -22.61 7.57
C PRO A 214 19.78 -23.22 6.31
N ALA A 215 18.93 -24.26 6.42
CA ALA A 215 18.28 -24.85 5.25
C ALA A 215 17.29 -23.88 4.60
N ASN A 216 16.60 -23.05 5.37
CA ASN A 216 15.71 -22.03 4.83
C ASN A 216 16.46 -20.82 4.27
N VAL A 217 17.60 -20.47 4.86
CA VAL A 217 18.53 -19.49 4.27
C VAL A 217 19.01 -19.97 2.91
N ALA A 218 19.46 -21.22 2.83
CA ALA A 218 19.92 -21.82 1.58
C ALA A 218 18.84 -21.79 0.49
N LYS A 219 17.58 -22.14 0.82
CA LYS A 219 16.46 -22.08 -0.14
C LYS A 219 16.27 -20.69 -0.75
N ILE A 220 16.49 -19.62 0.02
CA ILE A 220 16.38 -18.24 -0.49
C ILE A 220 17.62 -17.86 -1.29
N VAL A 221 18.81 -18.11 -0.76
CA VAL A 221 20.08 -17.76 -1.44
C VAL A 221 20.20 -18.45 -2.80
N TYR A 222 19.77 -19.71 -2.88
CA TYR A 222 19.75 -20.49 -4.11
C TYR A 222 18.39 -20.46 -4.83
N ALA A 223 17.46 -19.60 -4.43
CA ALA A 223 16.11 -19.56 -4.99
C ALA A 223 16.12 -19.41 -6.51
N ALA A 224 17.00 -18.54 -7.04
CA ALA A 224 17.11 -18.34 -8.47
C ALA A 224 17.57 -19.61 -9.22
N ASP A 225 18.52 -20.36 -8.66
CA ASP A 225 19.00 -21.59 -9.26
C ASP A 225 17.94 -22.70 -9.19
N ILE A 226 17.29 -22.85 -8.03
CA ILE A 226 16.21 -23.82 -7.79
C ILE A 226 15.03 -23.55 -8.72
N LEU A 227 14.61 -22.29 -8.87
CA LEU A 227 13.49 -21.91 -9.73
C LEU A 227 13.81 -22.11 -11.20
N CYS A 228 15.06 -21.83 -11.61
CA CYS A 228 15.48 -21.96 -13.00
C CYS A 228 15.98 -23.37 -13.36
N GLU A 229 15.95 -24.32 -12.43
CA GLU A 229 16.39 -25.69 -12.66
C GLU A 229 15.57 -26.36 -13.79
N GLY A 230 16.27 -26.96 -14.75
CA GLY A 230 15.65 -27.63 -15.90
C GLY A 230 15.01 -26.70 -16.94
N LEU A 231 15.12 -25.38 -16.78
CA LEU A 231 14.71 -24.44 -17.84
C LEU A 231 15.64 -24.55 -19.05
N PRO A 232 15.11 -24.43 -20.27
CA PRO A 232 15.95 -24.55 -21.46
C PRO A 232 16.94 -23.38 -21.52
N PRO A 233 18.22 -23.62 -21.86
CA PRO A 233 19.23 -22.57 -21.89
C PRO A 233 18.99 -21.53 -23.01
N GLN A 234 18.10 -21.82 -23.95
CA GLN A 234 17.68 -20.93 -25.04
C GLN A 234 16.17 -21.10 -25.28
N ALA A 235 15.60 -20.16 -26.04
CA ALA A 235 14.20 -20.20 -26.49
C ALA A 235 13.83 -21.51 -27.23
N PRO A 236 12.54 -21.89 -27.27
CA PRO A 236 11.38 -21.15 -26.75
C PRO A 236 11.05 -21.48 -25.28
N LEU A 237 10.77 -20.43 -24.50
CA LEU A 237 10.13 -20.56 -23.19
C LEU A 237 8.61 -20.52 -23.34
N THR A 238 7.91 -21.20 -22.44
CA THR A 238 6.47 -20.97 -22.20
C THR A 238 6.26 -19.73 -21.34
N VAL A 239 5.06 -19.14 -21.39
CA VAL A 239 4.70 -17.99 -20.52
C VAL A 239 4.90 -18.32 -19.03
N ARG A 240 4.54 -19.55 -18.61
CA ARG A 240 4.74 -20.01 -17.22
C ARG A 240 6.23 -20.04 -16.84
N GLN A 241 7.09 -20.54 -17.72
CA GLN A 241 8.53 -20.54 -17.48
C GLN A 241 9.10 -19.12 -17.44
N ALA A 242 8.62 -18.22 -18.31
CA ALA A 242 9.00 -16.81 -18.27
C ALA A 242 8.64 -16.16 -16.92
N GLN A 243 7.46 -16.46 -16.36
CA GLN A 243 7.05 -15.98 -15.03
C GLN A 243 7.95 -16.52 -13.90
N ILE A 244 8.44 -17.75 -14.02
CA ILE A 244 9.41 -18.34 -13.09
C ILE A 244 10.73 -17.58 -13.15
N VAL A 245 11.27 -17.35 -14.35
CA VAL A 245 12.50 -16.56 -14.56
C VAL A 245 12.36 -15.14 -14.00
N ARG A 246 11.20 -14.50 -14.24
CA ARG A 246 10.88 -13.19 -13.65
C ARG A 246 10.99 -13.22 -12.12
N THR A 247 10.37 -14.22 -11.50
CA THR A 247 10.35 -14.38 -10.04
C THR A 247 11.75 -14.65 -9.49
N ALA A 248 12.52 -15.51 -10.16
CA ALA A 248 13.92 -15.79 -9.83
C ALA A 248 14.77 -14.51 -9.86
N LEU A 249 14.64 -13.70 -10.91
CA LEU A 249 15.35 -12.43 -11.04
C LEU A 249 14.94 -11.43 -9.95
N MET A 250 13.63 -11.32 -9.64
CA MET A 250 13.15 -10.44 -8.57
C MET A 250 13.75 -10.80 -7.22
N ILE A 251 13.82 -12.09 -6.88
CA ILE A 251 14.43 -12.57 -5.63
C ILE A 251 15.93 -12.27 -5.62
N GLU A 252 16.63 -12.60 -6.71
CA GLU A 252 18.07 -12.36 -6.85
C GLU A 252 18.41 -10.86 -6.68
N LEU A 253 17.64 -9.98 -7.32
CA LEU A 253 17.81 -8.54 -7.17
C LEU A 253 17.56 -8.08 -5.74
N LEU A 254 16.57 -8.61 -5.03
CA LEU A 254 16.32 -8.24 -3.63
C LEU A 254 17.42 -8.72 -2.66
N LEU A 255 18.12 -9.81 -3.00
CA LEU A 255 19.25 -10.31 -2.23
C LEU A 255 20.52 -9.46 -2.44
N VAL A 256 20.75 -9.02 -3.68
CA VAL A 256 21.88 -8.14 -4.02
C VAL A 256 21.61 -6.69 -3.61
N PHE A 257 20.37 -6.25 -3.77
CA PHE A 257 19.94 -4.88 -3.62
C PHE A 257 18.62 -4.81 -2.85
N PRO A 258 18.67 -4.79 -1.51
CA PRO A 258 17.48 -4.85 -0.65
C PRO A 258 16.68 -3.54 -0.72
N ILE A 259 15.94 -3.38 -1.80
CA ILE A 259 15.05 -2.25 -2.07
C ILE A 259 13.61 -2.58 -1.70
N ARG A 260 12.79 -1.54 -1.56
CA ARG A 260 11.36 -1.71 -1.29
C ARG A 260 10.67 -2.32 -2.51
N GLU A 261 9.66 -3.15 -2.27
CA GLU A 261 8.84 -3.78 -3.33
C GLU A 261 8.36 -2.77 -4.38
N ALA A 262 7.91 -1.59 -3.95
CA ALA A 262 7.47 -0.53 -4.86
C ALA A 262 8.58 -0.06 -5.80
N ASN A 263 9.82 0.03 -5.32
CA ASN A 263 10.97 0.44 -6.12
C ASN A 263 11.38 -0.66 -7.10
N LEU A 264 11.32 -1.93 -6.67
CA LEU A 264 11.55 -3.08 -7.54
C LEU A 264 10.55 -3.10 -8.70
N ALA A 265 9.26 -2.91 -8.39
CA ALA A 265 8.19 -2.88 -9.37
C ALA A 265 8.28 -1.68 -10.33
N SER A 266 8.92 -0.59 -9.92
CA SER A 266 9.10 0.61 -10.75
C SER A 266 10.42 0.64 -11.52
N LEU A 267 11.22 -0.44 -11.52
CA LEU A 267 12.46 -0.48 -12.29
C LEU A 267 12.19 -0.34 -13.79
N ARG A 268 12.95 0.53 -14.45
CA ARG A 268 12.77 0.88 -15.87
C ARG A 268 14.07 0.68 -16.64
N LEU A 269 13.95 0.04 -17.79
CA LEU A 269 15.02 -0.09 -18.77
C LEU A 269 15.38 1.29 -19.32
N GLY A 270 16.68 1.56 -19.47
CA GLY A 270 17.20 2.85 -19.95
C GLY A 270 17.17 3.99 -18.92
N GLN A 271 16.49 3.84 -17.79
CA GLN A 271 16.50 4.81 -16.69
C GLN A 271 17.23 4.26 -15.47
N HIS A 272 16.78 3.12 -14.94
CA HIS A 272 17.30 2.55 -13.69
C HIS A 272 18.42 1.54 -13.92
N ILE A 273 18.43 0.87 -15.08
CA ILE A 273 19.46 -0.12 -15.43
C ILE A 273 20.51 0.53 -16.32
N GLN A 274 21.73 0.63 -15.80
CA GLN A 274 22.86 1.29 -16.45
C GLN A 274 23.91 0.27 -16.87
N TRP A 275 24.37 0.36 -18.13
CA TRP A 275 25.41 -0.51 -18.67
C TRP A 275 26.67 0.33 -18.88
N SER A 276 27.79 -0.03 -18.25
CA SER A 276 29.04 0.73 -18.38
C SER A 276 29.61 0.70 -19.80
N GLN A 277 29.35 -0.37 -20.53
CA GLN A 277 29.68 -0.54 -21.95
C GLN A 277 28.77 -1.60 -22.58
N PRO A 278 28.52 -1.55 -23.90
CA PRO A 278 27.78 -2.58 -24.60
C PRO A 278 28.47 -3.96 -24.54
N GLY A 279 27.66 -5.02 -24.39
CA GLY A 279 28.12 -6.41 -24.47
C GLY A 279 28.64 -7.01 -23.15
N ARG A 280 29.15 -8.25 -23.21
CA ARG A 280 29.45 -9.12 -22.05
C ARG A 280 30.51 -8.62 -21.06
N ARG A 281 31.24 -7.54 -21.40
CA ARG A 281 32.23 -6.90 -20.51
C ARG A 281 31.65 -5.70 -19.76
N GLY A 282 30.40 -5.32 -20.06
CA GLY A 282 29.66 -4.27 -19.38
C GLY A 282 29.40 -4.64 -17.94
N VAL A 283 29.67 -3.70 -17.05
CA VAL A 283 29.18 -3.73 -15.69
C VAL A 283 27.75 -3.21 -15.72
N VAL A 284 26.83 -3.94 -15.08
CA VAL A 284 25.45 -3.49 -14.90
C VAL A 284 25.31 -2.90 -13.51
N SER A 285 24.83 -1.67 -13.44
CA SER A 285 24.45 -1.03 -12.18
C SER A 285 22.96 -0.72 -12.17
N ILE A 286 22.34 -0.77 -10.98
CA ILE A 286 21.01 -0.23 -10.76
C ILE A 286 21.15 1.07 -10.00
N TYR A 287 20.57 2.15 -10.52
CA TYR A 287 20.55 3.47 -9.90
C TYR A 287 19.11 3.94 -9.72
N ILE A 288 18.76 4.36 -8.50
CA ILE A 288 17.45 4.94 -8.15
C ILE A 288 17.69 6.30 -7.51
N GLN A 289 17.03 7.33 -8.03
CA GLN A 289 17.26 8.70 -7.59
C GLN A 289 16.65 8.98 -6.20
N PRO A 290 17.19 9.94 -5.43
CA PRO A 290 16.67 10.36 -4.12
C PRO A 290 15.15 10.58 -4.10
N GLY A 291 14.57 11.24 -5.12
CA GLY A 291 13.12 11.50 -5.20
C GLY A 291 12.24 10.26 -5.41
N GLU A 292 12.82 9.11 -5.74
CA GLU A 292 12.11 7.85 -5.97
C GLU A 292 12.17 6.91 -4.75
N VAL A 293 12.92 7.29 -3.69
CA VAL A 293 13.01 6.53 -2.46
C VAL A 293 12.35 7.26 -1.28
N LYS A 294 11.78 6.49 -0.36
CA LYS A 294 11.08 7.05 0.81
C LYS A 294 11.95 7.92 1.73
N ASN A 295 13.27 7.69 1.72
CA ASN A 295 14.25 8.32 2.60
C ASN A 295 15.10 9.38 1.90
N ASP A 296 14.84 9.70 0.63
CA ASP A 296 15.58 10.68 -0.15
C ASP A 296 17.10 10.44 -0.19
N GLN A 297 17.50 9.15 -0.17
CA GLN A 297 18.89 8.71 -0.30
C GLN A 297 19.06 8.00 -1.63
N ASP A 298 20.05 8.39 -2.40
CA ASP A 298 20.44 7.69 -3.61
C ASP A 298 20.73 6.21 -3.30
N LEU A 299 20.23 5.34 -4.17
CA LEU A 299 20.52 3.92 -4.07
C LEU A 299 21.20 3.49 -5.37
N GLU A 300 22.45 3.04 -5.23
CA GLU A 300 23.21 2.47 -6.31
C GLU A 300 23.76 1.10 -5.90
N VAL A 301 23.75 0.16 -6.84
CA VAL A 301 24.40 -1.14 -6.68
C VAL A 301 25.00 -1.59 -7.99
N GLN A 302 26.18 -2.19 -7.94
CA GLN A 302 26.74 -2.94 -9.04
C GLN A 302 26.25 -4.39 -8.97
N LEU A 303 25.66 -4.89 -10.06
CA LEU A 303 25.17 -6.26 -10.12
C LEU A 303 26.33 -7.25 -10.25
N PRO A 304 26.36 -8.33 -9.43
CA PRO A 304 27.27 -9.43 -9.61
C PRO A 304 27.12 -10.09 -10.99
N ALA A 305 28.16 -10.76 -11.47
CA ALA A 305 28.16 -11.44 -12.76
C ALA A 305 27.03 -12.50 -12.86
N ARG A 306 26.72 -13.21 -11.77
CA ARG A 306 25.62 -14.18 -11.71
C ARG A 306 24.27 -13.51 -11.98
N THR A 307 23.97 -12.45 -11.25
CA THR A 307 22.74 -11.67 -11.39
C THR A 307 22.62 -11.02 -12.77
N THR A 308 23.74 -10.51 -13.30
CA THR A 308 23.80 -9.93 -14.66
C THR A 308 23.43 -10.96 -15.72
N ARG A 309 23.95 -12.20 -15.64
CA ARG A 309 23.58 -13.27 -16.60
C ARG A 309 22.09 -13.62 -16.53
N LEU A 310 21.52 -13.67 -15.32
CA LEU A 310 20.09 -13.93 -15.15
C LEU A 310 19.23 -12.79 -15.72
N LEU A 311 19.66 -11.54 -15.52
CA LEU A 311 19.03 -10.36 -16.12
C LEU A 311 19.08 -10.43 -17.65
N GLU A 312 20.24 -10.68 -18.25
CA GLU A 312 20.39 -10.82 -19.70
C GLU A 312 19.50 -11.94 -20.26
N TYR A 313 19.47 -13.09 -19.60
CA TYR A 313 18.61 -14.22 -19.98
C TYR A 313 17.12 -13.83 -19.90
N TYR A 314 16.71 -13.18 -18.82
CA TYR A 314 15.35 -12.68 -18.64
C TYR A 314 14.95 -11.71 -19.74
N LEU A 315 15.76 -10.68 -20.01
CA LEU A 315 15.48 -9.67 -21.03
C LEU A 315 15.36 -10.27 -22.42
N LYS A 316 16.19 -11.26 -22.75
CA LYS A 316 16.22 -11.89 -24.07
C LYS A 316 15.11 -12.91 -24.29
N HIS A 317 14.77 -13.70 -23.27
CA HIS A 317 13.94 -14.90 -23.45
C HIS A 317 12.59 -14.86 -22.71
N ALA A 318 12.50 -14.16 -21.58
CA ALA A 318 11.31 -14.15 -20.73
C ALA A 318 10.47 -12.88 -20.91
N LEU A 319 11.10 -11.69 -20.82
CA LEU A 319 10.40 -10.40 -20.93
C LEU A 319 9.52 -10.28 -22.20
N PRO A 320 9.95 -10.71 -23.40
CA PRO A 320 9.13 -10.64 -24.61
C PRO A 320 7.83 -11.46 -24.56
N LEU A 321 7.74 -12.44 -23.66
CA LEU A 321 6.55 -13.27 -23.45
C LEU A 321 5.62 -12.72 -22.38
N LEU A 322 6.08 -11.76 -21.57
CA LEU A 322 5.37 -11.26 -20.38
C LEU A 322 4.80 -9.86 -20.56
N GLY A 323 5.39 -9.05 -21.42
CA GLY A 323 4.98 -7.66 -21.60
C GLY A 323 5.20 -7.14 -23.00
N ASP A 324 4.71 -5.93 -23.21
CA ASP A 324 4.91 -5.18 -24.44
C ASP A 324 6.40 -4.79 -24.57
N PRO A 325 7.09 -5.15 -25.67
CA PRO A 325 8.49 -4.80 -25.89
C PRO A 325 8.75 -3.29 -25.98
N THR A 326 7.71 -2.47 -26.18
CA THR A 326 7.82 -1.01 -26.19
C THR A 326 7.67 -0.39 -24.80
N ALA A 327 7.18 -1.15 -23.82
CA ALA A 327 7.04 -0.68 -22.45
C ALA A 327 8.40 -0.64 -21.74
N PRO A 328 8.74 0.45 -21.04
CA PRO A 328 10.07 0.62 -20.45
C PRO A 328 10.25 -0.15 -19.13
N TRP A 329 9.28 -0.96 -18.70
CA TRP A 329 9.30 -1.60 -17.39
C TRP A 329 10.14 -2.87 -17.39
N LEU A 330 10.99 -3.03 -16.37
CA LEU A 330 11.73 -4.27 -16.19
C LEU A 330 10.79 -5.44 -15.85
N PHE A 331 9.72 -5.18 -15.09
CA PHE A 331 8.74 -6.18 -14.66
C PHE A 331 7.32 -5.73 -15.05
N PRO A 332 6.73 -6.28 -16.14
CA PRO A 332 5.38 -5.93 -16.60
C PRO A 332 4.27 -6.63 -15.80
#